data_AF-A0A4Y7II62-F1
#
_entry.id   AF-A0A4Y7II62-F1
#
_cell.length_a   1.000
_cell.length_b   1.000
_cell.length_c   1.000
_cell.angle_alpha   90.00
_cell.angle_beta   90.00
_cell.angle_gamma   90.00
#
_symmetry.space_group_name_H-M   'P 1'
#
loop_
_entity.id
_entity.type
_entity.pdbx_description
1 polymer ?
#
loop_
_entity_poly.entity_id
_entity_poly.type
_entity_poly.pdbx_seq_one_letter_code
_entity_poly.pdbx_strand_id
1 'polypeptide(L)' 'MGVTLFIESFQVIEKDGDSSVVKSMVKYEVPDELAPNVSHLITPEDLLTRMRAGVKYALSLKK' A
#
# COMPACT_ATOMS: atom_id res chain seq x y z
N MET A 1 -18.94 -2.67 3.78
CA MET A 1 -17.79 -3.48 3.28
C MET A 1 -17.71 -4.72 4.14
N GLY A 2 -17.93 -5.91 3.58
CA GLY A 2 -17.92 -7.17 4.35
C GLY A 2 -16.53 -7.68 4.71
N VAL A 3 -15.54 -6.79 4.80
CA VAL A 3 -14.16 -7.14 5.16
C VAL A 3 -14.09 -7.19 6.68
N THR A 4 -13.70 -8.35 7.22
CA THR A 4 -13.60 -8.58 8.66
C THR A 4 -12.22 -8.21 9.19
N LEU A 5 -11.20 -8.29 8.33
CA LEU A 5 -9.83 -7.90 8.63
C LEU A 5 -9.19 -7.23 7.40
N PHE A 6 -8.51 -6.11 7.63
CA PHE A 6 -7.67 -5.46 6.61
C PHE A 6 -6.35 -5.04 7.24
N ILE A 7 -5.25 -5.58 6.73
CA ILE A 7 -3.90 -5.29 7.19
C ILE A 7 -3.07 -4.89 5.98
N GLU A 8 -2.59 -3.65 5.98
CA GLU A 8 -1.59 -3.16 5.04
C GLU A 8 -0.24 -3.14 5.75
N SER A 9 0.77 -3.78 5.15
CA SER A 9 2.14 -3.81 5.66
C SER A 9 3.09 -3.27 4.61
N PHE A 10 4.06 -2.48 5.03
CA PHE A 10 5.10 -1.95 4.16
C PHE A 10 6.47 -2.14 4.78
N GLN A 11 7.45 -2.41 3.93
CA GLN A 11 8.86 -2.48 4.27
C GLN A 11 9.61 -1.55 3.33
N VAL A 12 10.33 -0.58 3.90
CA VAL A 12 11.26 0.27 3.15
C VAL A 12 12.63 -0.39 3.22
N ILE A 13 13.19 -0.71 2.07
CA ILE A 13 14.49 -1.35 1.92
C ILE A 13 15.42 -0.30 1.32
N GLU A 14 16.45 0.09 2.07
CA GLU A 14 17.49 0.99 1.57
C GLU A 14 18.21 0.35 0.38
N LYS A 15 18.53 1.18 -0.61
CA LYS A 15 19.39 0.85 -1.75
C LYS A 15 20.53 1.89 -1.81
N ASP A 16 21.45 1.73 -2.75
CA ASP A 16 22.57 2.64 -2.96
C ASP A 16 22.13 4.12 -3.04
N GLY A 17 22.87 4.98 -2.32
CA GLY A 17 22.64 6.43 -2.28
C GLY A 17 21.31 6.83 -1.63
N ASP A 18 20.63 7.81 -2.21
CA ASP A 18 19.32 8.32 -1.75
C ASP A 18 18.13 7.52 -2.29
N SER A 19 18.33 6.24 -2.63
CA SER A 19 17.31 5.39 -3.23
C SER A 19 16.79 4.31 -2.28
N SER A 20 15.54 3.90 -2.48
CA SER A 20 14.92 2.85 -1.68
C SER A 20 13.91 2.05 -2.51
N VAL A 21 13.63 0.82 -2.09
CA VAL A 21 12.56 -0.01 -2.61
C VAL A 21 11.51 -0.18 -1.51
N VAL A 22 10.26 0.15 -1.82
CA VAL A 22 9.15 -0.10 -0.90
C VAL A 22 8.44 -1.38 -1.32
N LYS A 23 8.49 -2.39 -0.45
CA LYS A 23 7.71 -3.60 -0.60
C LYS A 23 6.43 -3.47 0.22
N SER A 24 5.29 -3.63 -0.42
CA SER A 24 4.00 -3.61 0.25
C SER A 24 3.29 -4.95 0.15
N MET A 25 2.45 -5.22 1.14
CA MET A 25 1.58 -6.39 1.18
C MET A 25 0.26 -6.01 1.82
N VAL A 26 -0.83 -6.34 1.13
CA VAL A 26 -2.18 -6.21 1.70
C VAL A 26 -2.67 -7.62 2.01
N LYS A 27 -3.10 -7.82 3.25
CA LYS A 27 -3.80 -9.02 3.72
C LYS A 27 -5.20 -8.61 4.11
N TYR A 28 -6.19 -9.35 3.65
CA TYR A 28 -7.57 -9.09 4.00
C TYR A 28 -8.34 -10.39 4.17
N GLU A 29 -9.36 -10.34 5.02
CA GLU A 29 -10.32 -11.43 5.22
C GLU A 29 -11.71 -10.94 4.86
N VAL A 30 -12.42 -11.75 4.08
CA VAL A 30 -13.76 -11.47 3.60
C VAL A 30 -14.52 -12.80 3.53
N PRO A 31 -15.82 -12.85 3.88
CA PRO A 31 -16.64 -14.01 3.62
C PRO A 31 -16.62 -14.38 2.13
N ASP A 32 -16.59 -15.67 1.81
CA ASP A 32 -16.47 -16.17 0.44
C ASP A 32 -17.54 -15.58 -0.51
N GLU A 33 -18.76 -15.42 -0.01
CA GLU A 33 -19.90 -14.84 -0.76
C GLU A 33 -19.63 -13.40 -1.22
N LEU A 34 -18.78 -12.68 -0.50
CA LEU A 34 -18.45 -11.28 -0.76
C LEU A 34 -17.08 -11.12 -1.42
N ALA A 35 -16.25 -12.17 -1.49
CA ALA A 35 -14.92 -12.12 -2.07
C ALA A 35 -14.89 -11.60 -3.53
N PRO A 36 -15.81 -12.00 -4.45
CA PRO A 36 -15.84 -11.46 -5.82
C PRO A 36 -16.12 -9.95 -5.87
N ASN A 37 -16.89 -9.44 -4.90
CA ASN A 37 -17.31 -8.04 -4.84
C ASN A 37 -16.26 -7.14 -4.18
N VAL A 38 -15.26 -7.72 -3.51
CA VAL A 38 -14.27 -6.98 -2.72
C VAL A 38 -12.87 -7.07 -3.32
N SER A 39 -12.51 -8.20 -3.94
CA SER A 39 -11.14 -8.44 -4.43
C SER A 39 -10.65 -7.37 -5.41
N HIS A 40 -11.53 -6.89 -6.30
CA HIS A 40 -11.21 -5.86 -7.30
C HIS A 40 -11.01 -4.45 -6.72
N LEU A 41 -11.43 -4.23 -5.47
CA LEU A 41 -11.22 -2.96 -4.77
C LEU A 41 -9.86 -2.89 -4.08
N ILE A 42 -9.14 -4.01 -3.99
CA ILE A 42 -7.85 -4.11 -3.31
C ILE A 42 -6.77 -4.15 -4.39
N THR A 43 -6.38 -2.96 -4.84
CA THR A 43 -5.44 -2.80 -5.96
C THR A 43 -4.14 -2.12 -5.51
N PRO A 44 -3.00 -2.47 -6.14
CA PRO A 44 -1.71 -1.84 -5.83
C PRO A 44 -1.65 -0.37 -6.26
N GLU A 45 -2.49 0.08 -7.19
CA GLU A 45 -2.49 1.44 -7.75
C GLU A 45 -2.84 2.50 -6.70
N ASP A 46 -3.81 2.20 -5.83
CA ASP A 46 -4.22 3.12 -4.76
C ASP A 46 -3.09 3.36 -3.78
N LEU A 47 -2.38 2.29 -3.41
CA LEU A 47 -1.22 2.37 -2.54
C LEU A 47 -0.07 3.13 -3.23
N LEU A 48 0.21 2.84 -4.50
CA LEU A 48 1.25 3.54 -5.25
C LEU A 48 0.99 5.05 -5.30
N THR A 49 -0.26 5.46 -5.48
CA THR A 49 -0.67 6.86 -5.49
C THR A 49 -0.40 7.53 -4.13
N ARG A 50 -0.80 6.88 -3.03
CA ARG A 50 -0.53 7.39 -1.66
C ARG A 50 0.97 7.50 -1.39
N MET A 51 1.74 6.47 -1.75
CA MET A 51 3.20 6.45 -1.56
C MET A 51 3.89 7.58 -2.33
N ARG A 52 3.51 7.81 -3.59
CA ARG A 52 4.06 8.92 -4.40
C ARG A 52 3.79 10.29 -3.77
N ALA A 53 2.57 10.50 -3.25
CA ALA A 53 2.22 11.73 -2.57
C ALA A 53 3.07 11.92 -1.29
N GLY A 54 3.21 10.87 -0.49
CA GLY A 54 4.04 10.88 0.73
C GLY A 54 5.51 11.18 0.45
N VAL A 55 6.10 10.52 -0.55
CA VAL A 55 7.50 10.76 -0.96
C VAL A 55 7.68 12.20 -1.44
N LYS A 56 6.76 12.71 -2.28
CA LYS A 56 6.82 14.09 -2.77
C LYS A 56 6.78 15.10 -1.62
N TYR A 57 5.95 14.86 -0.62
CA TYR A 57 5.88 15.69 0.58
C TYR A 57 7.16 15.59 1.42
N ALA A 58 7.67 14.39 1.68
CA ALA A 58 8.90 14.21 2.45
C ALA A 58 10.11 14.91 1.80
N LEU A 59 10.22 14.85 0.46
CA LEU A 59 11.27 15.53 -0.28
C LEU A 59 11.13 17.06 -0.22
N SER A 60 9.91 17.60 -0.17
CA SER A 60 9.72 19.06 -0.05
C SER A 60 10.11 19.61 1.32
N LEU A 61 10.21 18.75 2.34
CA LEU A 61 10.67 19.12 3.69
C LEU A 61 12.20 19.16 3.84
N LYS A 62 12.97 18.51 2.97
CA LYS A 62 14.44 18.47 3.00
C LYS A 62 15.11 19.78 2.52
N LYS A 63 14.54 20.94 2.86
CA LYS A 63 15.12 22.27 2.56
C LYS A 63 16.55 22.40 3.09
#